data_AF-A0A857FPN3-F1
#
_entry.id   AF-A0A857FPN3-F1
#
_cell.length_a   1.000
_cell.length_b   1.000
_cell.length_c   1.000
_cell.angle_alpha   90.00
_cell.angle_beta   90.00
_cell.angle_gamma   90.00
#
_symmetry.space_group_name_H-M   'P 1'
#
loop_
_entity.id
_entity.type
_entity.pdbx_description
1 polymer ?
#
loop_
_entity_poly.entity_id
_entity_poly.type
_entity_poly.pdbx_seq_one_letter_code
_entity_poly.pdbx_strand_id
1 'polypeptide(L)'
;MPCVVGYGQPYHHKKLSGSAGYLLSLLSRLIVQADFFQCCLIFPEKGFPMRVCGWLCGSFLPVMLLWAPALAAPAYHPGFACPRPDGADVLATALCADPAMAKAELDLEKVFYAHRAQEGTGAYSAIKAQAVAYDTALRNACAIPAAGTPGAVLPSGAASCYVKVTEQQAAEWAKTLSGPYAQEAARDIDLHIALQQKLINAGYASSPMVKADGIYGDGTRTAIKSWQAAYGDGQTGAIADDEVPHVEKLGVSRAVRWAHQSPEPSLSSDTSAPPLLRIFQLDMLGIQRPFLEQIAGIAKYVNHYSDKTATYTYMIKGCELTAYEQGDQIQGYGLKVTPSCSVPLTPFIQNSTPTVAELTLGDISAALNGNARPVSDCLEGCGNAADPNIGLMEQGSHAEDYVNIEVYAPVVDDKALDASSNWQNAIRKHETDDYIVNGKFNCDGKYAAEGLHAMRDVPVKEIYVGRGESTTGHGINAQCGQ
;
A
#
# COMPACT_ATOMS: atom_id res chain seq x y z
N MET A 1 -40.99 7.72 -44.61
CA MET A 1 -41.05 8.92 -45.46
C MET A 1 -39.66 9.51 -45.59
N PRO A 2 -39.00 9.45 -46.76
CA PRO A 2 -37.62 9.92 -46.94
C PRO A 2 -37.49 11.19 -47.82
N CYS A 3 -36.39 11.93 -47.58
CA CYS A 3 -35.63 12.90 -48.43
C CYS A 3 -36.36 14.18 -48.95
N VAL A 4 -35.76 15.39 -49.02
CA VAL A 4 -34.60 15.84 -49.83
C VAL A 4 -34.22 17.33 -49.50
N VAL A 5 -32.91 17.60 -49.29
CA VAL A 5 -32.03 18.76 -49.68
C VAL A 5 -32.25 20.17 -49.05
N GLY A 6 -31.27 20.97 -48.62
CA GLY A 6 -29.80 20.95 -48.68
C GLY A 6 -29.21 22.10 -49.52
N TYR A 7 -28.70 23.17 -48.91
CA TYR A 7 -27.73 24.17 -49.43
C TYR A 7 -27.25 24.98 -48.20
N GLY A 8 -26.00 25.39 -47.97
CA GLY A 8 -24.70 25.33 -48.62
C GLY A 8 -23.75 26.16 -47.71
N GLN A 9 -22.53 25.69 -47.50
CA GLN A 9 -21.42 26.29 -46.72
C GLN A 9 -20.90 27.65 -47.29
N PRO A 10 -19.76 28.23 -46.85
CA PRO A 10 -19.01 28.30 -45.56
C PRO A 10 -18.63 29.78 -45.19
N TYR A 11 -17.89 30.09 -44.11
CA TYR A 11 -16.85 31.17 -44.13
C TYR A 11 -15.89 31.14 -42.91
N HIS A 12 -14.64 31.48 -43.23
CA HIS A 12 -13.41 31.58 -42.41
C HIS A 12 -13.18 32.98 -41.76
N HIS A 13 -12.37 32.98 -40.68
CA HIS A 13 -11.36 33.97 -40.21
C HIS A 13 -11.61 35.50 -40.18
N LYS A 14 -11.34 36.14 -39.03
CA LYS A 14 -10.15 37.01 -38.83
C LYS A 14 -9.94 37.49 -37.37
N LYS A 15 -8.67 37.85 -37.13
CA LYS A 15 -7.92 38.26 -35.93
C LYS A 15 -8.16 39.71 -35.47
N LEU A 16 -7.66 40.02 -34.25
CA LEU A 16 -7.33 41.33 -33.63
C LEU A 16 -8.53 42.08 -33.03
N SER A 17 -8.50 42.72 -31.85
CA SER A 17 -7.46 43.49 -31.15
C SER A 17 -7.86 43.62 -29.66
N GLY A 18 -6.88 43.85 -28.78
CA GLY A 18 -7.09 44.02 -27.33
C GLY A 18 -7.54 45.41 -26.87
N SER A 19 -7.52 45.54 -25.53
CA SER A 19 -7.68 46.72 -24.63
C SER A 19 -8.91 46.55 -23.72
N ALA A 20 -8.75 46.08 -22.47
CA ALA A 20 -8.26 46.76 -21.28
C ALA A 20 -9.40 47.35 -20.42
N GLY A 21 -9.47 46.93 -19.16
CA GLY A 21 -9.87 47.80 -18.05
C GLY A 21 -11.13 47.44 -17.26
N TYR A 22 -10.88 47.09 -15.99
CA TYR A 22 -11.70 47.35 -14.78
C TYR A 22 -12.65 46.27 -14.21
N LEU A 23 -12.05 45.57 -13.21
CA LEU A 23 -12.51 45.00 -11.94
C LEU A 23 -13.97 45.27 -11.48
N LEU A 24 -14.74 44.23 -11.15
CA LEU A 24 -14.93 43.55 -9.83
C LEU A 24 -15.62 44.43 -8.77
N SER A 25 -16.90 44.21 -8.45
CA SER A 25 -17.56 43.11 -7.69
C SER A 25 -17.64 43.39 -6.18
N LEU A 26 -18.86 43.31 -5.65
CA LEU A 26 -19.23 43.51 -4.24
C LEU A 26 -19.99 42.27 -3.77
N LEU A 27 -19.77 41.91 -2.49
CA LEU A 27 -20.48 40.92 -1.66
C LEU A 27 -20.06 39.44 -1.88
N SER A 28 -19.81 38.60 -0.86
CA SER A 28 -19.73 38.73 0.60
C SER A 28 -19.32 37.36 1.16
N ARG A 29 -18.40 37.35 2.15
CA ARG A 29 -18.37 36.49 3.37
C ARG A 29 -18.23 34.96 3.16
N LEU A 30 -17.43 34.18 3.89
CA LEU A 30 -16.67 34.35 5.14
C LEU A 30 -15.78 33.08 5.24
N ILE A 31 -14.45 33.21 5.29
CA ILE A 31 -13.56 32.15 5.78
C ILE A 31 -12.55 32.83 6.70
N VAL A 32 -12.52 32.35 7.94
CA VAL A 32 -11.51 32.68 8.95
C VAL A 32 -10.27 31.84 8.63
N GLN A 33 -9.17 32.50 8.32
CA GLN A 33 -7.84 31.88 8.37
C GLN A 33 -6.93 32.86 9.09
N ALA A 34 -6.48 32.44 10.26
CA ALA A 34 -5.50 33.13 11.08
C ALA A 34 -4.12 32.76 10.55
N ASP A 35 -3.29 33.77 10.25
CA ASP A 35 -1.86 33.57 10.11
C ASP A 35 -1.10 34.69 10.83
N PHE A 36 -0.26 34.23 11.75
CA PHE A 36 1.05 34.73 12.15
C PHE A 36 1.42 36.17 11.81
N PHE A 37 1.60 37.00 12.85
CA PHE A 37 2.67 38.00 12.83
C PHE A 37 3.39 38.10 14.17
N GLN A 38 4.70 37.93 14.04
CA GLN A 38 5.76 38.06 15.04
C GLN A 38 5.90 39.53 15.44
N CYS A 39 5.86 39.84 16.75
CA CYS A 39 6.23 41.16 17.24
C CYS A 39 7.41 41.10 18.22
N CYS A 40 8.48 41.77 17.79
CA CYS A 40 9.69 42.09 18.54
C CYS A 40 9.40 42.80 19.86
N LEU A 41 10.19 42.42 20.88
CA LEU A 41 10.34 43.13 22.15
C LEU A 41 11.19 44.40 21.95
N ILE A 42 10.67 45.56 22.39
CA ILE A 42 11.46 46.72 22.78
C ILE A 42 10.84 47.32 24.05
N PHE A 43 11.61 47.30 25.14
CA PHE A 43 11.32 47.96 26.42
C PHE A 43 11.49 49.49 26.31
N PRO A 44 10.81 50.26 27.19
CA PRO A 44 11.62 51.09 28.07
C PRO A 44 11.16 51.14 29.55
N GLU A 45 12.08 51.72 30.31
CA GLU A 45 12.29 51.70 31.76
C GLU A 45 11.44 52.68 32.61
N LYS A 46 11.25 52.26 33.89
CA LYS A 46 11.34 53.01 35.17
C LYS A 46 10.28 54.06 35.59
N GLY A 47 9.74 53.85 36.80
CA GLY A 47 9.21 54.90 37.69
C GLY A 47 8.25 54.43 38.80
N PHE A 48 8.75 54.18 40.02
CA PHE A 48 8.04 53.97 41.31
C PHE A 48 7.43 55.29 41.87
N PRO A 49 6.64 55.36 42.99
CA PRO A 49 5.49 54.57 43.48
C PRO A 49 4.34 55.41 44.15
N MET A 50 3.31 54.71 44.66
CA MET A 50 2.36 55.05 45.75
C MET A 50 1.24 56.10 45.54
N ARG A 51 -0.03 55.64 45.50
CA ARG A 51 -1.06 55.99 46.51
C ARG A 51 -2.34 55.14 46.38
N VAL A 52 -2.84 54.69 47.52
CA VAL A 52 -4.08 53.92 47.73
C VAL A 52 -5.28 54.86 47.88
N CYS A 53 -6.37 54.56 47.18
CA CYS A 53 -7.77 54.96 47.44
C CYS A 53 -8.60 54.13 46.43
N GLY A 54 -9.67 53.39 46.71
CA GLY A 54 -10.64 53.34 47.79
C GLY A 54 -11.97 52.95 47.14
N TRP A 55 -12.46 51.73 47.41
CA TRP A 55 -13.85 51.27 47.42
C TRP A 55 -14.87 51.76 46.35
N LEU A 56 -15.48 50.82 45.58
CA LEU A 56 -16.89 50.38 45.76
C LEU A 56 -17.35 49.40 44.66
N CYS A 57 -17.97 48.31 45.13
CA CYS A 57 -19.08 47.56 44.54
C CYS A 57 -18.98 46.94 43.13
N GLY A 58 -19.16 45.61 43.07
CA GLY A 58 -19.67 44.94 41.88
C GLY A 58 -19.26 43.49 41.77
N SER A 59 -20.02 42.60 42.39
CA SER A 59 -19.88 41.14 42.32
C SER A 59 -19.92 40.65 40.87
N PHE A 60 -18.77 40.21 40.34
CA PHE A 60 -18.70 39.30 39.21
C PHE A 60 -17.74 38.17 39.59
N LEU A 61 -18.30 37.02 39.94
CA LEU A 61 -17.59 35.75 39.86
C LEU A 61 -17.31 35.49 38.37
N PRO A 62 -16.05 35.48 37.91
CA PRO A 62 -15.77 34.89 36.62
C PRO A 62 -15.83 33.37 36.84
N VAL A 63 -16.83 32.73 36.27
CA VAL A 63 -16.76 31.30 35.97
C VAL A 63 -15.57 31.16 35.00
N MET A 64 -14.40 30.83 35.53
CA MET A 64 -13.31 30.30 34.72
C MET A 64 -13.78 28.95 34.20
N LEU A 65 -14.44 28.95 33.03
CA LEU A 65 -14.42 27.81 32.15
C LEU A 65 -12.94 27.57 31.82
N LEU A 66 -12.33 26.62 32.53
CA LEU A 66 -11.12 25.96 32.11
C LEU A 66 -11.44 25.31 30.75
N TRP A 67 -11.16 26.04 29.67
CA TRP A 67 -10.87 25.41 28.39
C TRP A 67 -9.60 24.59 28.60
N ALA A 68 -9.78 23.35 29.05
CA ALA A 68 -8.78 22.33 28.76
C ALA A 68 -8.70 22.28 27.23
N PRO A 69 -7.54 22.56 26.61
CA PRO A 69 -7.38 22.24 25.21
C PRO A 69 -7.71 20.74 25.09
N ALA A 70 -8.70 20.40 24.27
CA ALA A 70 -8.87 19.02 23.85
C ALA A 70 -7.55 18.65 23.19
N LEU A 71 -6.73 17.86 23.90
CA LEU A 71 -5.58 17.22 23.29
C LEU A 71 -6.15 16.45 22.10
N ALA A 72 -5.80 16.89 20.89
CA ALA A 72 -6.13 16.12 19.70
C ALA A 72 -5.61 14.70 19.95
N ALA A 73 -6.49 13.71 19.79
CA ALA A 73 -6.06 12.32 19.92
C ALA A 73 -4.86 12.09 18.98
N PRO A 74 -3.86 11.31 19.38
CA PRO A 74 -2.76 10.95 18.49
C PRO A 74 -3.34 10.44 17.16
N ALA A 75 -2.87 11.04 16.07
CA ALA A 75 -3.28 10.64 14.74
C ALA A 75 -2.49 9.38 14.37
N TYR A 76 -3.10 8.22 14.60
CA TYR A 76 -2.59 6.96 14.10
C TYR A 76 -2.92 6.83 12.61
N HIS A 77 -1.98 6.24 11.87
CA HIS A 77 -2.20 5.82 10.51
C HIS A 77 -1.97 4.30 10.46
N PRO A 78 -2.85 3.54 9.81
CA PRO A 78 -2.56 2.15 9.53
C PRO A 78 -1.28 2.05 8.67
N GLY A 79 -0.65 0.88 8.66
CA GLY A 79 0.58 0.62 7.90
C GLY A 79 0.43 0.74 6.39
N PHE A 80 -0.80 0.80 5.88
CA PHE A 80 -1.12 1.07 4.49
C PHE A 80 -1.37 2.56 4.19
N ALA A 81 -1.21 2.95 2.93
CA ALA A 81 -1.33 4.35 2.52
C ALA A 81 -2.75 4.93 2.69
N CYS A 82 -2.85 6.08 3.36
CA CYS A 82 -4.07 6.89 3.50
C CYS A 82 -3.97 8.27 2.79
N PRO A 83 -5.07 8.82 2.25
CA PRO A 83 -6.35 8.15 2.02
C PRO A 83 -6.23 7.13 0.87
N ARG A 84 -6.97 6.01 0.95
CA ARG A 84 -7.01 5.02 -0.13
C ARG A 84 -7.67 5.65 -1.38
N PRO A 85 -6.98 5.69 -2.54
CA PRO A 85 -7.52 6.33 -3.75
C PRO A 85 -8.69 5.56 -4.40
N ASP A 86 -8.77 4.25 -4.14
CA ASP A 86 -9.74 3.35 -4.76
C ASP A 86 -11.17 3.52 -4.20
N GLY A 87 -11.32 3.95 -2.95
CA GLY A 87 -12.62 4.12 -2.28
C GLY A 87 -13.50 2.87 -2.25
N ALA A 88 -12.96 1.73 -2.72
CA ALA A 88 -13.66 0.49 -3.02
C ALA A 88 -13.71 -0.44 -1.79
N ASP A 89 -12.80 -0.24 -0.83
CA ASP A 89 -12.85 -0.92 0.45
C ASP A 89 -13.30 0.04 1.57
N VAL A 90 -14.52 -0.22 2.04
CA VAL A 90 -15.13 0.53 3.14
C VAL A 90 -14.38 0.34 4.46
N LEU A 91 -13.72 -0.80 4.65
CA LEU A 91 -12.90 -1.05 5.83
C LEU A 91 -11.65 -0.18 5.83
N ALA A 92 -10.89 -0.20 4.73
CA ALA A 92 -9.68 0.61 4.61
C ALA A 92 -9.99 2.13 4.71
N THR A 93 -11.12 2.56 4.14
CA THR A 93 -11.61 3.94 4.30
C THR A 93 -11.90 4.28 5.76
N ALA A 94 -12.56 3.37 6.51
CA ALA A 94 -12.85 3.57 7.92
C ALA A 94 -11.59 3.60 8.78
N LEU A 95 -10.60 2.74 8.49
CA LEU A 95 -9.31 2.71 9.16
C LEU A 95 -8.51 4.00 8.98
N CYS A 96 -8.59 4.64 7.81
CA CYS A 96 -7.99 5.96 7.61
C CYS A 96 -8.69 7.10 8.37
N ALA A 97 -9.95 6.92 8.79
CA ALA A 97 -10.80 7.97 9.36
C ALA A 97 -11.04 7.82 10.87
N ASP A 98 -11.01 6.61 11.41
CA ASP A 98 -11.27 6.31 12.82
C ASP A 98 -9.94 6.02 13.56
N PRO A 99 -9.51 6.90 14.49
CA PRO A 99 -8.23 6.74 15.17
C PRO A 99 -8.16 5.53 16.10
N ALA A 100 -9.30 5.05 16.63
CA ALA A 100 -9.32 3.86 17.47
C ALA A 100 -9.13 2.59 16.62
N MET A 101 -9.78 2.54 15.46
CA MET A 101 -9.55 1.47 14.48
C MET A 101 -8.10 1.48 13.98
N ALA A 102 -7.59 2.66 13.59
CA ALA A 102 -6.21 2.83 13.12
C ALA A 102 -5.19 2.36 14.17
N LYS A 103 -5.41 2.68 15.44
CA LYS A 103 -4.53 2.24 16.53
C LYS A 103 -4.54 0.72 16.69
N ALA A 104 -5.73 0.11 16.72
CA ALA A 104 -5.86 -1.33 16.88
C ALA A 104 -5.22 -2.10 15.73
N GLU A 105 -5.39 -1.60 14.50
CA GLU A 105 -4.72 -2.13 13.31
C GLU A 105 -3.20 -2.03 13.44
N LEU A 106 -2.69 -0.85 13.78
CA LEU A 106 -1.26 -0.63 13.90
C LEU A 106 -0.63 -1.51 14.99
N ASP A 107 -1.35 -1.77 16.09
CA ASP A 107 -0.92 -2.73 17.11
C ASP A 107 -0.87 -4.18 16.59
N LEU A 108 -1.82 -4.59 15.73
CA LEU A 108 -1.78 -5.90 15.05
C LEU A 108 -0.61 -5.98 14.06
N GLU A 109 -0.41 -4.95 13.24
CA GLU A 109 0.67 -4.89 12.26
C GLU A 109 2.04 -4.94 12.94
N LYS A 110 2.23 -4.23 14.06
CA LYS A 110 3.44 -4.33 14.88
C LYS A 110 3.75 -5.78 15.27
N VAL A 111 2.73 -6.54 15.70
CA VAL A 111 2.87 -7.97 16.02
C VAL A 111 3.21 -8.80 14.77
N PHE A 112 2.55 -8.52 13.65
CA PHE A 112 2.83 -9.18 12.36
C PHE A 112 4.29 -8.96 11.90
N TYR A 113 4.80 -7.73 11.98
CA TYR A 113 6.19 -7.41 11.59
C TYR A 113 7.23 -7.95 12.57
N ALA A 114 6.90 -8.09 13.86
CA ALA A 114 7.74 -8.79 14.83
C ALA A 114 7.84 -10.29 14.50
N HIS A 115 6.73 -10.91 14.10
CA HIS A 115 6.66 -12.29 13.62
C HIS A 115 7.50 -12.54 12.38
N ARG A 116 7.27 -11.71 11.34
CA ARG A 116 8.05 -11.73 10.10
C ARG A 116 9.55 -11.70 10.38
N ALA A 117 9.98 -10.85 11.32
CA ALA A 117 11.39 -10.72 11.66
C ALA A 117 11.93 -11.91 12.48
N GLN A 118 11.16 -12.43 13.44
CA GLN A 118 11.57 -13.56 14.28
C GLN A 118 11.76 -14.85 13.48
N GLU A 119 10.80 -15.20 12.63
CA GLU A 119 10.80 -16.50 11.95
C GLU A 119 11.69 -16.51 10.70
N GLY A 120 12.08 -15.33 10.20
CA GLY A 120 12.90 -15.18 9.01
C GLY A 120 12.19 -15.67 7.75
N THR A 121 12.97 -15.94 6.69
CA THR A 121 12.42 -16.17 5.34
C THR A 121 11.63 -17.47 5.16
N GLY A 122 11.76 -18.42 6.10
CA GLY A 122 11.17 -19.75 5.96
C GLY A 122 9.69 -19.85 6.33
N ALA A 123 9.16 -18.92 7.13
CA ALA A 123 7.80 -19.04 7.70
C ALA A 123 6.87 -17.85 7.41
N TYR A 124 7.41 -16.78 6.81
CA TYR A 124 6.64 -15.58 6.45
C TYR A 124 5.40 -15.85 5.61
N SER A 125 5.48 -16.72 4.61
CA SER A 125 4.36 -17.02 3.73
C SER A 125 3.22 -17.73 4.47
N ALA A 126 3.51 -18.43 5.59
CA ALA A 126 2.49 -18.95 6.50
C ALA A 126 1.89 -17.85 7.38
N ILE A 127 2.70 -16.92 7.88
CA ILE A 127 2.22 -15.75 8.63
C ILE A 127 1.31 -14.87 7.76
N LYS A 128 1.70 -14.62 6.50
CA LYS A 128 0.90 -13.90 5.50
C LYS A 128 -0.45 -14.58 5.25
N ALA A 129 -0.44 -15.90 5.06
CA ALA A 129 -1.66 -16.69 4.89
C ALA A 129 -2.61 -16.53 6.09
N GLN A 130 -2.07 -16.56 7.32
CA GLN A 130 -2.85 -16.33 8.53
C GLN A 130 -3.45 -14.93 8.58
N ALA A 131 -2.73 -13.90 8.13
CA ALA A 131 -3.22 -12.52 8.08
C ALA A 131 -4.37 -12.35 7.07
N VAL A 132 -4.26 -12.94 5.88
CA VAL A 132 -5.35 -12.94 4.88
C VAL A 132 -6.59 -13.69 5.38
N ALA A 133 -6.39 -14.86 6.00
CA ALA A 133 -7.47 -15.64 6.58
C ALA A 133 -8.15 -14.88 7.74
N TYR A 134 -7.37 -14.16 8.54
CA TYR A 134 -7.87 -13.28 9.59
C TYR A 134 -8.75 -12.16 9.01
N ASP A 135 -8.31 -11.42 7.98
CA ASP A 135 -9.12 -10.35 7.37
C ASP A 135 -10.49 -10.90 6.90
N THR A 136 -10.49 -12.05 6.25
CA THR A 136 -11.72 -12.73 5.81
C THR A 136 -12.63 -13.08 7.01
N ALA A 137 -12.07 -13.66 8.07
CA ALA A 137 -12.83 -14.05 9.27
C ALA A 137 -13.37 -12.83 10.04
N LEU A 138 -12.57 -11.77 10.15
CA LEU A 138 -12.89 -10.50 10.78
C LEU A 138 -14.07 -9.82 10.07
N ARG A 139 -14.02 -9.73 8.73
CA ARG A 139 -15.10 -9.14 7.95
C ARG A 139 -16.42 -9.87 8.20
N ASN A 140 -16.39 -11.20 8.20
CA ASN A 140 -17.57 -12.01 8.50
C ASN A 140 -18.07 -11.80 9.94
N ALA A 141 -17.17 -11.79 10.93
CA ALA A 141 -17.52 -11.61 12.34
C ALA A 141 -18.14 -10.24 12.64
N CYS A 142 -17.67 -9.19 11.96
CA CYS A 142 -18.13 -7.82 12.16
C CYS A 142 -19.14 -7.34 11.10
N ALA A 143 -19.64 -8.26 10.26
CA ALA A 143 -20.57 -7.99 9.16
C ALA A 143 -20.08 -6.91 8.18
N ILE A 144 -18.76 -6.77 8.02
CA ILE A 144 -18.15 -5.80 7.12
C ILE A 144 -18.26 -6.35 5.69
N PRO A 145 -18.73 -5.54 4.72
CA PRO A 145 -18.80 -5.94 3.33
C PRO A 145 -17.44 -6.38 2.77
N ALA A 146 -17.48 -7.24 1.76
CA ALA A 146 -16.29 -7.62 1.01
C ALA A 146 -15.66 -6.38 0.34
N ALA A 147 -14.33 -6.37 0.23
CA ALA A 147 -13.63 -5.35 -0.54
C ALA A 147 -14.20 -5.28 -1.97
N GLY A 148 -14.29 -4.08 -2.54
CA GLY A 148 -14.84 -3.85 -3.88
C GLY A 148 -16.33 -3.53 -3.91
N THR A 149 -17.11 -3.86 -2.87
CA THR A 149 -18.57 -3.69 -2.86
C THR A 149 -19.01 -2.24 -3.16
N PRO A 150 -19.61 -1.95 -4.33
CA PRO A 150 -19.92 -0.57 -4.73
C PRO A 150 -20.94 0.09 -3.79
N GLY A 151 -20.60 1.27 -3.27
CA GLY A 151 -21.48 2.04 -2.37
C GLY A 151 -21.67 1.43 -0.98
N ALA A 152 -20.81 0.48 -0.58
CA ALA A 152 -20.82 -0.08 0.76
C ALA A 152 -20.60 0.99 1.84
N VAL A 153 -21.30 0.83 2.96
CA VAL A 153 -21.15 1.68 4.16
C VAL A 153 -20.82 0.77 5.33
N LEU A 154 -19.92 1.23 6.21
CA LEU A 154 -19.54 0.48 7.39
C LEU A 154 -20.78 0.34 8.32
N PRO A 155 -21.20 -0.88 8.68
CA PRO A 155 -22.37 -1.07 9.52
C PRO A 155 -22.20 -0.45 10.92
N SER A 156 -23.32 -0.08 11.54
CA SER A 156 -23.31 0.41 12.93
C SER A 156 -22.74 -0.64 13.88
N GLY A 157 -21.73 -0.27 14.67
CA GLY A 157 -21.06 -1.20 15.60
C GLY A 157 -19.95 -2.06 14.98
N ALA A 158 -19.75 -2.01 13.66
CA ALA A 158 -18.66 -2.73 13.03
C ALA A 158 -17.28 -2.17 13.44
N ALA A 159 -17.15 -0.86 13.66
CA ALA A 159 -15.91 -0.24 14.14
C ALA A 159 -15.48 -0.76 15.52
N SER A 160 -16.40 -0.82 16.48
CA SER A 160 -16.10 -1.35 17.82
C SER A 160 -15.92 -2.86 17.84
N CYS A 161 -16.63 -3.59 16.97
CA CYS A 161 -16.37 -5.01 16.73
C CYS A 161 -14.96 -5.21 16.19
N TYR A 162 -14.57 -4.45 15.17
CA TYR A 162 -13.26 -4.51 14.54
C TYR A 162 -12.16 -4.30 15.58
N VAL A 163 -12.18 -3.20 16.33
CA VAL A 163 -11.18 -2.91 17.38
C VAL A 163 -11.03 -4.10 18.33
N LYS A 164 -12.15 -4.63 18.85
CA LYS A 164 -12.14 -5.75 19.78
C LYS A 164 -11.53 -7.03 19.17
N VAL A 165 -11.92 -7.39 17.94
CA VAL A 165 -11.44 -8.62 17.30
C VAL A 165 -9.96 -8.48 16.91
N THR A 166 -9.55 -7.30 16.44
CA THR A 166 -8.16 -6.97 16.11
C THR A 166 -7.24 -7.04 17.33
N GLU A 167 -7.65 -6.44 18.46
CA GLU A 167 -6.89 -6.52 19.71
C GLU A 167 -6.75 -7.96 20.22
N GLN A 168 -7.81 -8.77 20.08
CA GLN A 168 -7.78 -10.20 20.43
C GLN A 168 -6.82 -10.97 19.53
N GLN A 169 -6.83 -10.70 18.23
CA GLN A 169 -5.93 -11.34 17.28
C GLN A 169 -4.47 -10.97 17.54
N ALA A 170 -4.18 -9.68 17.79
CA ALA A 170 -2.85 -9.20 18.12
C ALA A 170 -2.32 -9.89 19.39
N ALA A 171 -3.16 -10.01 20.42
CA ALA A 171 -2.80 -10.72 21.66
C ALA A 171 -2.56 -12.22 21.45
N GLU A 172 -3.30 -12.86 20.53
CA GLU A 172 -3.09 -14.27 20.22
C GLU A 172 -1.75 -14.49 19.50
N TRP A 173 -1.50 -13.73 18.43
CA TRP A 173 -0.24 -13.81 17.69
C TRP A 173 0.96 -13.45 18.56
N ALA A 174 0.84 -12.51 19.50
CA ALA A 174 1.93 -12.15 20.39
C ALA A 174 2.42 -13.32 21.26
N LYS A 175 1.60 -14.34 21.55
CA LYS A 175 1.96 -15.48 22.42
C LYS A 175 3.09 -16.34 21.86
N THR A 176 3.26 -16.35 20.54
CA THR A 176 4.28 -17.14 19.84
C THR A 176 5.58 -16.37 19.62
N LEU A 177 5.62 -15.08 19.95
CA LEU A 177 6.85 -14.29 19.93
C LEU A 177 7.69 -14.54 21.18
N SER A 178 9.00 -14.34 21.06
CA SER A 178 9.97 -14.55 22.13
C SER A 178 11.05 -13.47 22.14
N GLY A 179 11.73 -13.33 23.28
CA GLY A 179 12.85 -12.40 23.43
C GLY A 179 12.51 -10.96 23.05
N PRO A 180 13.41 -10.24 22.34
CA PRO A 180 13.18 -8.86 21.92
C PRO A 180 11.93 -8.66 21.06
N TYR A 181 11.50 -9.66 20.28
CA TYR A 181 10.28 -9.56 19.47
C TYR A 181 9.00 -9.64 20.31
N ALA A 182 8.99 -10.43 21.39
CA ALA A 182 7.88 -10.42 22.36
C ALA A 182 7.77 -9.08 23.09
N GLN A 183 8.92 -8.50 23.45
CA GLN A 183 8.99 -7.18 24.07
C GLN A 183 8.47 -6.10 23.11
N GLU A 184 8.80 -6.20 21.83
CA GLU A 184 8.27 -5.32 20.80
C GLU A 184 6.75 -5.41 20.63
N ALA A 185 6.21 -6.63 20.55
CA ALA A 185 4.77 -6.83 20.49
C ALA A 185 4.03 -6.24 21.70
N ALA A 186 4.61 -6.34 22.90
CA ALA A 186 4.04 -5.80 24.13
C ALA A 186 4.21 -4.28 24.28
N ARG A 187 5.04 -3.64 23.46
CA ARG A 187 5.40 -2.22 23.60
C ARG A 187 4.23 -1.32 23.27
N ASP A 188 4.03 -0.28 24.09
CA ASP A 188 3.08 0.78 23.76
C ASP A 188 3.39 1.41 22.40
N ILE A 189 2.36 1.63 21.58
CA ILE A 189 2.55 2.05 20.19
C ILE A 189 3.14 3.45 20.08
N ASP A 190 2.82 4.37 21.01
CA ASP A 190 3.38 5.72 20.98
C ASP A 190 4.90 5.68 21.26
N LEU A 191 5.31 4.84 22.21
CA LEU A 191 6.72 4.59 22.48
C LEU A 191 7.40 3.94 21.26
N HIS A 192 6.75 2.95 20.63
CA HIS A 192 7.30 2.26 19.47
C HIS A 192 7.56 3.21 18.28
N ILE A 193 6.60 4.08 17.96
CA ILE A 193 6.74 5.14 16.94
C ILE A 193 7.85 6.13 17.34
N ALA A 194 7.88 6.56 18.60
CA ALA A 194 8.89 7.50 19.08
C ALA A 194 10.32 6.96 18.94
N LEU A 195 10.53 5.66 19.21
CA LEU A 195 11.83 5.00 19.05
C LEU A 195 12.25 4.93 17.58
N GLN A 196 11.32 4.66 16.66
CA GLN A 196 11.57 4.72 15.21
C GLN A 196 12.02 6.13 14.79
N GLN A 197 11.30 7.15 15.26
CA GLN A 197 11.64 8.55 14.98
C GLN A 197 13.01 8.93 15.53
N LYS A 198 13.40 8.40 16.70
CA LYS A 198 14.73 8.61 17.28
C LYS A 198 15.83 8.02 16.41
N LEU A 199 15.64 6.80 15.89
CA LEU A 199 16.59 6.17 14.96
C LEU A 199 16.73 6.96 13.66
N ILE A 200 15.61 7.44 13.11
CA ILE A 200 15.57 8.30 11.91
C ILE A 200 16.34 9.60 12.17
N ASN A 201 16.00 10.32 13.25
CA ASN A 201 16.63 11.59 13.60
C ASN A 201 18.13 11.46 13.91
N ALA A 202 18.56 10.30 14.40
CA ALA A 202 19.96 9.99 14.67
C ALA A 202 20.74 9.60 13.40
N GLY A 203 20.07 9.42 12.26
CA GLY A 203 20.68 9.10 10.96
C GLY A 203 20.97 7.61 10.76
N TYR A 204 20.37 6.72 11.54
CA TYR A 204 20.49 5.26 11.33
C TYR A 204 19.58 4.76 10.19
N ALA A 205 18.55 5.53 9.81
CA ALA A 205 17.77 5.29 8.60
C ALA A 205 18.36 6.11 7.44
N SER A 206 18.89 5.42 6.42
CA SER A 206 19.52 6.05 5.25
C SER A 206 18.53 6.36 4.12
N SER A 207 17.39 5.67 4.08
CA SER A 207 16.36 5.91 3.07
C SER A 207 15.43 7.06 3.49
N PRO A 208 15.21 8.07 2.63
CA PRO A 208 14.27 9.16 2.90
C PRO A 208 12.80 8.70 2.94
N MET A 209 12.54 7.43 2.61
CA MET A 209 11.20 6.84 2.61
C MET A 209 10.83 6.19 3.94
N VAL A 210 11.80 5.97 4.83
CA VAL A 210 11.53 5.46 6.18
C VAL A 210 10.91 6.59 7.00
N LYS A 211 9.65 6.40 7.41
CA LYS A 211 8.91 7.32 8.27
C LYS A 211 8.76 6.72 9.66
N ALA A 212 8.45 7.56 10.65
CA ALA A 212 8.03 7.07 11.95
C ALA A 212 6.52 6.79 11.91
N ASP A 213 6.18 5.57 11.52
CA ASP A 213 4.81 5.07 11.31
C ASP A 213 4.43 3.96 12.30
N GLY A 214 5.40 3.44 13.07
CA GLY A 214 5.19 2.32 14.00
C GLY A 214 5.36 0.96 13.34
N ILE A 215 5.78 0.91 12.07
CA ILE A 215 5.99 -0.33 11.32
C ILE A 215 7.48 -0.61 11.19
N TYR A 216 7.97 -1.61 11.93
CA TYR A 216 9.38 -2.00 11.87
C TYR A 216 9.63 -2.99 10.72
N GLY A 217 9.46 -2.48 9.50
CA GLY A 217 9.83 -3.18 8.26
C GLY A 217 11.34 -3.23 8.02
N ASP A 218 11.77 -3.81 6.90
CA ASP A 218 13.18 -4.15 6.63
C ASP A 218 14.14 -2.95 6.75
N GLY A 219 13.70 -1.75 6.33
CA GLY A 219 14.47 -0.51 6.49
C GLY A 219 14.70 -0.13 7.97
N THR A 220 13.66 -0.21 8.79
CA THR A 220 13.77 0.05 10.23
C THR A 220 14.55 -1.05 10.95
N ARG A 221 14.36 -2.33 10.58
CA ARG A 221 15.16 -3.45 11.11
C ARG A 221 16.65 -3.26 10.84
N THR A 222 17.00 -2.81 9.64
CA THR A 222 18.39 -2.50 9.25
C THR A 222 18.95 -1.33 10.06
N ALA A 223 18.15 -0.29 10.29
CA ALA A 223 18.52 0.83 11.14
C ALA A 223 18.78 0.38 12.59
N ILE A 224 17.93 -0.49 13.15
CA ILE A 224 18.08 -1.06 14.49
C ILE A 224 19.36 -1.89 14.57
N LYS A 225 19.60 -2.80 13.62
CA LYS A 225 20.83 -3.61 13.58
C LYS A 225 22.09 -2.75 13.50
N SER A 226 22.04 -1.68 12.71
CA SER A 226 23.15 -0.72 12.58
C SER A 226 23.40 0.04 13.88
N TRP A 227 22.34 0.44 14.57
CA TRP A 227 22.42 1.07 15.89
C TRP A 227 22.97 0.10 16.96
N GLN A 228 22.47 -1.14 17.02
CA GLN A 228 22.94 -2.19 17.92
C GLN A 228 24.43 -2.48 17.70
N ALA A 229 24.85 -2.60 16.44
CA ALA A 229 26.27 -2.79 16.09
C ALA A 229 27.16 -1.64 16.60
N ALA A 230 26.68 -0.40 16.53
CA ALA A 230 27.41 0.78 17.01
C ALA A 230 27.47 0.86 18.55
N TYR A 231 26.49 0.29 19.25
CA TYR A 231 26.42 0.25 20.71
C TYR A 231 27.11 -0.96 21.34
N GLY A 232 27.47 -1.98 20.54
CA GLY A 232 28.13 -3.21 21.00
C GLY A 232 27.18 -4.34 21.37
N ASP A 233 25.90 -4.23 20.97
CA ASP A 233 24.84 -5.19 21.26
C ASP A 233 24.70 -6.26 20.16
N GLY A 234 23.94 -7.32 20.47
CA GLY A 234 23.55 -8.32 19.47
C GLY A 234 22.65 -7.70 18.42
N GLN A 235 22.94 -7.90 17.13
CA GLN A 235 22.18 -7.33 16.01
C GLN A 235 20.85 -8.07 15.77
N THR A 236 19.98 -8.09 16.78
CA THR A 236 18.70 -8.78 16.76
C THR A 236 17.74 -8.14 15.76
N GLY A 237 17.86 -6.83 15.53
CA GLY A 237 16.94 -6.07 14.68
C GLY A 237 15.58 -5.77 15.33
N ALA A 238 15.40 -6.10 16.60
CA ALA A 238 14.33 -5.58 17.45
C ALA A 238 14.96 -4.80 18.60
N ILE A 239 14.26 -3.76 19.07
CA ILE A 239 14.70 -3.00 20.25
C ILE A 239 14.21 -3.76 21.47
N ALA A 240 15.12 -4.27 22.29
CA ALA A 240 14.78 -4.88 23.57
C ALA A 240 14.41 -3.82 24.63
N ASP A 241 13.73 -4.21 25.69
CA ASP A 241 13.25 -3.24 26.70
C ASP A 241 14.39 -2.57 27.48
N ASP A 242 15.52 -3.26 27.67
CA ASP A 242 16.74 -2.70 28.25
C ASP A 242 17.50 -1.78 27.28
N GLU A 243 17.25 -1.91 25.98
CA GLU A 243 17.80 -1.07 24.91
C GLU A 243 17.01 0.25 24.73
N VAL A 244 15.73 0.30 25.13
CA VAL A 244 14.86 1.48 25.00
C VAL A 244 15.51 2.76 25.54
N PRO A 245 16.06 2.81 26.77
CA PRO A 245 16.67 4.03 27.29
C PRO A 245 17.90 4.49 26.51
N HIS A 246 18.58 3.60 25.77
CA HIS A 246 19.70 3.95 24.91
C HIS A 246 19.22 4.65 23.64
N VAL A 247 18.16 4.14 23.02
CA VAL A 247 17.53 4.72 21.82
C VAL A 247 16.88 6.07 22.14
N GLU A 248 16.20 6.22 23.28
CA GLU A 248 15.58 7.49 23.69
C GLU A 248 16.60 8.62 23.87
N LYS A 249 17.79 8.28 24.37
CA LYS A 249 18.92 9.19 24.59
C LYS A 249 19.70 9.52 23.31
N LEU A 250 19.35 8.94 22.17
CA LEU A 250 19.92 9.34 20.89
C LEU A 250 19.62 10.83 20.66
N GLY A 251 20.68 11.63 20.69
CA GLY A 251 20.67 13.01 20.21
C GLY A 251 21.04 13.06 18.72
N VAL A 252 20.89 14.24 18.11
CA VAL A 252 21.48 14.53 16.80
C VAL A 252 23.01 14.56 16.98
N SER A 253 23.71 13.42 16.89
CA SER A 253 25.10 13.35 17.33
C SER A 253 25.91 12.22 16.71
N ARG A 254 27.02 12.59 16.07
CA ARG A 254 28.29 11.86 15.77
C ARG A 254 28.23 10.44 15.15
N ALA A 255 27.07 9.81 15.03
CA ALA A 255 26.83 8.55 14.30
C ALA A 255 27.12 8.71 12.80
N VAL A 256 27.08 9.95 12.29
CA VAL A 256 27.49 10.35 10.93
C VAL A 256 28.90 9.86 10.57
N ARG A 257 29.82 9.59 11.52
CA ARG A 257 31.20 9.16 11.20
C ARG A 257 31.42 7.65 11.14
N TRP A 258 30.58 6.85 11.80
CA TRP A 258 30.63 5.38 11.73
C TRP A 258 29.63 4.84 10.70
N ALA A 259 28.55 5.58 10.41
CA ALA A 259 27.63 5.35 9.28
C ALA A 259 28.26 5.60 7.89
N HIS A 260 29.58 5.83 7.82
CA HIS A 260 30.33 5.87 6.54
C HIS A 260 30.78 4.49 6.07
N GLN A 261 30.54 3.41 6.82
CA GLN A 261 30.33 2.12 6.16
C GLN A 261 28.90 2.13 5.63
N SER A 262 28.79 2.10 4.30
CA SER A 262 27.51 2.11 3.63
C SER A 262 26.59 1.04 4.24
N PRO A 263 25.40 1.41 4.73
CA PRO A 263 24.31 0.44 4.77
C PRO A 263 24.18 -0.15 3.37
N GLU A 264 23.80 -1.44 3.23
CA GLU A 264 23.41 -1.94 1.90
C GLU A 264 22.43 -0.92 1.30
N PRO A 265 22.75 -0.31 0.14
CA PRO A 265 21.85 0.65 -0.46
C PRO A 265 20.53 -0.07 -0.75
N SER A 266 19.39 0.56 -0.43
CA SER A 266 18.13 0.07 -0.97
C SER A 266 18.28 0.02 -2.49
N LEU A 267 17.98 -1.13 -3.10
CA LEU A 267 18.19 -1.33 -4.54
C LEU A 267 17.53 -0.22 -5.37
N SER A 268 16.43 0.38 -4.89
CA SER A 268 15.75 1.53 -5.51
C SER A 268 16.66 2.78 -5.69
N SER A 269 17.51 3.06 -4.69
CA SER A 269 18.37 4.25 -4.61
C SER A 269 19.75 4.07 -5.26
N ASP A 270 20.15 2.82 -5.54
CA ASP A 270 21.39 2.51 -6.21
C ASP A 270 21.32 2.84 -7.70
N THR A 271 21.94 3.96 -8.10
CA THR A 271 21.98 4.38 -9.50
C THR A 271 22.82 3.46 -10.40
N SER A 272 23.64 2.59 -9.81
CA SER A 272 24.39 1.56 -10.53
C SER A 272 23.58 0.28 -10.79
N ALA A 273 22.47 0.08 -10.06
CA ALA A 273 21.60 -1.07 -10.23
C ALA A 273 20.79 -0.99 -11.55
N PRO A 274 20.52 -2.14 -12.20
CA PRO A 274 19.63 -2.21 -13.36
C PRO A 274 18.26 -1.55 -13.09
N PRO A 275 17.72 -0.72 -14.01
CA PRO A 275 16.49 0.03 -13.77
C PRO A 275 15.29 -0.81 -13.33
N LEU A 276 15.11 -2.02 -13.88
CA LEU A 276 14.02 -2.91 -13.48
C LEU A 276 14.14 -3.37 -12.02
N LEU A 277 15.35 -3.66 -11.53
CA LEU A 277 15.57 -4.04 -10.13
C LEU A 277 15.26 -2.88 -9.18
N ARG A 278 15.53 -1.66 -9.62
CA ARG A 278 15.23 -0.45 -8.86
C ARG A 278 13.73 -0.21 -8.75
N ILE A 279 12.97 -0.50 -9.82
CA ILE A 279 11.53 -0.25 -9.92
C ILE A 279 10.71 -1.30 -9.15
N PHE A 280 11.11 -2.57 -9.19
CA PHE A 280 10.41 -3.65 -8.49
C PHE A 280 10.80 -3.72 -7.02
N GLN A 281 10.51 -2.64 -6.28
CA GLN A 281 10.72 -2.53 -4.83
C GLN A 281 9.46 -1.97 -4.16
N LEU A 282 9.20 -2.32 -2.91
CA LEU A 282 8.02 -1.84 -2.16
C LEU A 282 7.98 -0.31 -2.05
N ASP A 283 9.13 0.32 -1.88
CA ASP A 283 9.26 1.78 -1.78
C ASP A 283 9.02 2.51 -3.11
N MET A 284 8.94 1.79 -4.24
CA MET A 284 8.56 2.36 -5.53
C MET A 284 7.04 2.40 -5.73
N LEU A 285 6.24 1.83 -4.83
CA LEU A 285 4.78 1.98 -4.85
C LEU A 285 4.36 3.26 -4.13
N GLY A 286 3.52 4.08 -4.77
CA GLY A 286 3.03 5.36 -4.25
C GLY A 286 3.88 6.57 -4.67
N ILE A 287 4.93 6.36 -5.46
CA ILE A 287 5.74 7.45 -6.02
C ILE A 287 4.95 8.23 -7.08
N GLN A 288 5.39 9.45 -7.37
CA GLN A 288 4.86 10.22 -8.48
C GLN A 288 5.49 9.78 -9.81
N ARG A 289 4.70 9.77 -10.88
CA ARG A 289 5.17 9.43 -12.24
C ARG A 289 6.44 10.19 -12.69
N PRO A 290 6.59 11.51 -12.46
CA PRO A 290 7.82 12.21 -12.86
C PRO A 290 9.09 11.66 -12.21
N PHE A 291 9.00 11.07 -11.02
CA PHE A 291 10.13 10.40 -10.38
C PHE A 291 10.43 9.07 -11.07
N LEU A 292 9.41 8.27 -11.38
CA LEU A 292 9.57 7.03 -12.16
C LEU A 292 10.22 7.31 -13.53
N GLU A 293 9.82 8.38 -14.21
CA GLU A 293 10.33 8.76 -15.53
C GLU A 293 11.83 9.12 -15.52
N GLN A 294 12.41 9.46 -14.37
CA GLN A 294 13.88 9.62 -14.23
C GLN A 294 14.62 8.29 -14.33
N ILE A 295 13.94 7.17 -14.09
CA ILE A 295 14.51 5.81 -14.08
C ILE A 295 14.12 5.05 -15.36
N ALA A 296 12.82 5.08 -15.71
CA ALA A 296 12.26 4.34 -16.83
C ALA A 296 12.37 5.07 -18.18
N GLY A 297 12.63 6.38 -18.16
CA GLY A 297 12.44 7.26 -19.31
C GLY A 297 10.96 7.64 -19.50
N ILE A 298 10.65 8.24 -20.64
CA ILE A 298 9.27 8.64 -20.96
C ILE A 298 8.41 7.44 -21.39
N ALA A 299 7.12 7.48 -21.07
CA ALA A 299 6.18 6.46 -21.50
C ALA A 299 6.02 6.44 -23.03
N LYS A 300 6.03 5.25 -23.62
CA LYS A 300 5.75 5.00 -25.05
C LYS A 300 4.25 5.05 -25.34
N TYR A 301 3.44 4.49 -24.44
CA TYR A 301 1.98 4.46 -24.56
C TYR A 301 1.33 4.93 -23.26
N VAL A 302 0.17 5.58 -23.38
CA VAL A 302 -0.67 6.02 -22.27
C VAL A 302 -2.10 5.63 -22.59
N ASN A 303 -2.73 4.89 -21.68
CA ASN A 303 -4.16 4.60 -21.74
C ASN A 303 -4.84 5.18 -20.51
N HIS A 304 -6.04 5.72 -20.69
CA HIS A 304 -6.87 6.26 -19.62
C HIS A 304 -8.16 5.46 -19.52
N TYR A 305 -8.55 5.10 -18.30
CA TYR A 305 -9.74 4.31 -18.04
C TYR A 305 -10.83 5.14 -17.34
N SER A 306 -12.06 4.64 -17.35
CA SER A 306 -13.25 5.34 -16.83
C SER A 306 -13.26 5.50 -15.31
N ASP A 307 -12.54 4.66 -14.59
CA ASP A 307 -12.36 4.66 -13.13
C ASP A 307 -11.27 5.64 -12.65
N LYS A 308 -10.78 6.51 -13.55
CA LYS A 308 -9.68 7.45 -13.33
C LYS A 308 -8.32 6.79 -13.11
N THR A 309 -8.17 5.51 -13.42
CA THR A 309 -6.85 4.89 -13.54
C THR A 309 -6.23 5.22 -14.90
N ALA A 310 -4.90 5.30 -14.94
CA ALA A 310 -4.14 5.45 -16.17
C ALA A 310 -2.98 4.45 -16.19
N THR A 311 -2.71 3.84 -17.35
CA THR A 311 -1.56 2.95 -17.52
C THR A 311 -0.52 3.60 -18.44
N TYR A 312 0.74 3.52 -18.04
CA TYR A 312 1.89 4.07 -18.75
C TYR A 312 2.83 2.93 -19.13
N THR A 313 3.05 2.71 -20.42
CA THR A 313 3.94 1.65 -20.90
C THR A 313 5.31 2.23 -21.24
N TYR A 314 6.35 1.73 -20.61
CA TYR A 314 7.75 2.12 -20.77
C TYR A 314 8.55 1.02 -21.46
N MET A 315 9.56 1.41 -22.23
CA MET A 315 10.52 0.48 -22.86
C MET A 315 11.89 0.61 -22.19
N ILE A 316 12.18 -0.27 -21.24
CA ILE A 316 13.41 -0.24 -20.45
C ILE A 316 14.38 -1.26 -21.01
N LYS A 317 15.38 -0.82 -21.79
CA LYS A 317 16.37 -1.70 -22.44
C LYS A 317 15.73 -2.87 -23.21
N GLY A 318 14.57 -2.63 -23.84
CA GLY A 318 13.80 -3.64 -24.59
C GLY A 318 12.72 -4.36 -23.79
N CYS A 319 12.63 -4.13 -22.48
CA CYS A 319 11.58 -4.69 -21.62
C CYS A 319 10.36 -3.78 -21.57
N GLU A 320 9.18 -4.37 -21.76
CA GLU A 320 7.90 -3.67 -21.68
C GLU A 320 7.41 -3.67 -20.23
N LEU A 321 7.49 -2.52 -19.58
CA LEU A 321 7.00 -2.26 -18.23
C LEU A 321 5.73 -1.41 -18.32
N THR A 322 4.67 -1.80 -17.63
CA THR A 322 3.45 -1.00 -17.51
C THR A 322 3.33 -0.49 -16.07
N ALA A 323 3.27 0.82 -15.85
CA ALA A 323 2.96 1.39 -14.55
C ALA A 323 1.48 1.78 -14.49
N TYR A 324 0.84 1.48 -13.37
CA TYR A 324 -0.57 1.77 -13.11
C TYR A 324 -0.64 2.98 -12.18
N GLU A 325 -1.30 4.05 -12.61
CA GLU A 325 -1.43 5.30 -11.86
C GLU A 325 -2.89 5.51 -11.44
N GLN A 326 -3.08 5.91 -10.17
CA GLN A 326 -4.35 6.35 -9.63
C GLN A 326 -4.09 7.45 -8.60
N GLY A 327 -4.81 8.56 -8.71
CA GLY A 327 -4.65 9.69 -7.79
C GLY A 327 -3.25 10.32 -7.81
N ASP A 328 -2.64 10.45 -9.00
CA ASP A 328 -1.29 10.99 -9.23
C ASP A 328 -0.14 10.18 -8.60
N GLN A 329 -0.42 8.96 -8.16
CA GLN A 329 0.54 8.03 -7.59
C GLN A 329 0.55 6.71 -8.35
N ILE A 330 1.75 6.14 -8.51
CA ILE A 330 1.91 4.80 -9.10
C ILE A 330 1.45 3.76 -8.08
N GLN A 331 0.44 2.97 -8.42
CA GLN A 331 -0.14 1.93 -7.56
C GLN A 331 0.43 0.54 -7.85
N GLY A 332 1.02 0.31 -9.02
CA GLY A 332 1.54 -1.00 -9.39
C GLY A 332 2.36 -1.02 -10.67
N TYR A 333 3.02 -2.15 -10.88
CA TYR A 333 3.90 -2.41 -12.03
C TYR A 333 3.56 -3.76 -12.65
N GLY A 334 3.34 -3.76 -13.96
CA GLY A 334 3.30 -4.95 -14.80
C GLY A 334 4.58 -5.09 -15.62
N LEU A 335 5.09 -6.30 -15.81
CA LEU A 335 6.24 -6.57 -16.68
C LEU A 335 5.96 -7.78 -17.56
N LYS A 336 6.20 -7.62 -18.87
CA LYS A 336 6.27 -8.75 -19.79
C LYS A 336 7.59 -9.48 -19.61
N VAL A 337 7.49 -10.73 -19.17
CA VAL A 337 8.61 -11.59 -18.82
C VAL A 337 9.21 -12.22 -20.07
N THR A 338 10.51 -12.04 -20.23
CA THR A 338 11.33 -12.71 -21.24
C THR A 338 12.66 -13.11 -20.60
N PRO A 339 13.49 -13.97 -21.22
CA PRO A 339 14.81 -14.29 -20.69
C PRO A 339 15.69 -13.04 -20.43
N SER A 340 15.50 -11.96 -21.18
CA SER A 340 16.19 -10.67 -20.97
C SER A 340 15.44 -9.69 -20.06
N CYS A 341 14.19 -9.99 -19.74
CA CYS A 341 13.29 -9.12 -18.97
C CYS A 341 12.72 -9.91 -17.80
N SER A 342 13.50 -9.93 -16.72
CA SER A 342 13.13 -10.61 -15.49
C SER A 342 13.57 -9.81 -14.27
N VAL A 343 12.79 -9.93 -13.20
CA VAL A 343 13.07 -9.35 -11.90
C VAL A 343 12.88 -10.41 -10.83
N PRO A 344 13.68 -10.41 -9.76
CA PRO A 344 13.36 -11.18 -8.58
C PRO A 344 12.11 -10.58 -7.93
N LEU A 345 11.22 -11.45 -7.46
CA LEU A 345 10.07 -11.03 -6.67
C LEU A 345 10.39 -11.01 -5.18
N THR A 346 11.66 -11.15 -4.77
CA THR A 346 12.08 -11.24 -3.37
C THR A 346 11.55 -10.10 -2.48
N PRO A 347 11.40 -8.85 -2.98
CA PRO A 347 10.78 -7.78 -2.21
C PRO A 347 9.29 -8.00 -1.86
N PHE A 348 8.60 -8.88 -2.59
CA PHE A 348 7.16 -9.12 -2.51
C PHE A 348 6.80 -10.57 -2.13
N ILE A 349 7.66 -11.53 -2.48
CA ILE A 349 7.55 -12.96 -2.23
C ILE A 349 8.84 -13.44 -1.57
N GLN A 350 8.74 -13.98 -0.36
CA GLN A 350 9.92 -14.58 0.27
C GLN A 350 10.25 -15.93 -0.37
N ASN A 351 11.55 -16.22 -0.53
CA ASN A 351 12.10 -17.39 -1.24
C ASN A 351 11.88 -17.44 -2.76
N SER A 352 11.59 -16.32 -3.43
CA SER A 352 11.61 -16.32 -4.89
C SER A 352 13.02 -16.64 -5.41
N THR A 353 13.14 -17.51 -6.41
CA THR A 353 14.38 -17.70 -7.17
C THR A 353 14.83 -16.37 -7.80
N PRO A 354 16.12 -16.25 -8.19
CA PRO A 354 16.68 -14.97 -8.63
C PRO A 354 16.01 -14.36 -9.87
N THR A 355 15.28 -15.13 -10.70
CA THR A 355 14.63 -14.64 -11.93
C THR A 355 13.29 -15.33 -12.22
N VAL A 356 12.21 -14.54 -12.33
CA VAL A 356 10.88 -15.03 -12.73
C VAL A 356 10.85 -15.66 -14.13
N ALA A 357 11.78 -15.31 -15.02
CA ALA A 357 11.81 -15.84 -16.39
C ALA A 357 12.10 -17.35 -16.46
N GLU A 358 12.63 -17.92 -15.38
CA GLU A 358 12.90 -19.35 -15.26
C GLU A 358 11.78 -20.09 -14.49
N LEU A 359 10.78 -19.35 -13.98
CA LEU A 359 9.74 -19.89 -13.12
C LEU A 359 8.50 -20.35 -13.90
N THR A 360 7.90 -21.41 -13.38
CA THR A 360 6.55 -21.84 -13.73
C THR A 360 5.51 -21.24 -12.78
N LEU A 361 4.24 -21.28 -13.16
CA LEU A 361 3.14 -20.95 -12.26
C LEU A 361 3.14 -21.87 -11.03
N GLY A 362 3.54 -23.14 -11.17
CA GLY A 362 3.70 -24.05 -10.03
C GLY A 362 4.78 -23.59 -9.04
N ASP A 363 5.92 -23.12 -9.53
CA ASP A 363 6.99 -22.57 -8.68
C ASP A 363 6.54 -21.31 -7.95
N ILE A 364 5.80 -20.42 -8.63
CA ILE A 364 5.22 -19.23 -8.00
C ILE A 364 4.19 -19.63 -6.94
N SER A 365 3.29 -20.57 -7.24
CA SER A 365 2.32 -21.08 -6.26
C SER A 365 3.00 -21.63 -5.02
N ALA A 366 4.10 -22.37 -5.19
CA ALA A 366 4.90 -22.89 -4.08
C ALA A 366 5.59 -21.76 -3.28
N ALA A 367 6.15 -20.75 -3.96
CA ALA A 367 6.74 -19.59 -3.31
C ALA A 367 5.71 -18.76 -2.53
N LEU A 368 4.45 -18.82 -2.95
CA LEU A 368 3.30 -18.19 -2.28
C LEU A 368 2.60 -19.13 -1.27
N ASN A 369 3.20 -20.27 -0.91
CA ASN A 369 2.63 -21.27 0.00
C ASN A 369 1.19 -21.72 -0.34
N GLY A 370 0.80 -21.68 -1.62
CA GLY A 370 -0.55 -22.05 -2.04
C GLY A 370 -1.63 -21.00 -1.73
N ASN A 371 -1.25 -19.78 -1.34
CA ASN A 371 -2.20 -18.67 -1.15
C ASN A 371 -2.72 -18.10 -2.48
N ALA A 372 -2.03 -18.38 -3.57
CA ALA A 372 -2.43 -17.90 -4.89
C ALA A 372 -3.59 -18.75 -5.43
N ARG A 373 -4.68 -18.09 -5.84
CA ARG A 373 -5.79 -18.75 -6.53
C ARG A 373 -5.48 -18.88 -8.03
N PRO A 374 -5.81 -20.01 -8.67
CA PRO A 374 -5.75 -20.09 -10.11
C PRO A 374 -6.91 -19.32 -10.72
N VAL A 375 -6.62 -18.62 -11.83
CA VAL A 375 -7.57 -17.78 -12.53
C VAL A 375 -7.44 -17.91 -14.04
N SER A 376 -8.49 -17.56 -14.76
CA SER A 376 -8.45 -17.39 -16.21
C SER A 376 -9.39 -16.30 -16.68
N ASP A 377 -9.03 -15.60 -17.75
CA ASP A 377 -9.96 -14.70 -18.45
C ASP A 377 -11.23 -15.47 -18.88
N CYS A 378 -11.06 -16.71 -19.34
CA CYS A 378 -12.13 -17.58 -19.78
C CYS A 378 -11.58 -18.99 -20.05
N LEU A 379 -12.37 -20.01 -19.72
CA LEU A 379 -12.09 -21.40 -20.11
C LEU A 379 -12.95 -21.84 -21.30
N GLU A 380 -13.99 -21.08 -21.63
CA GLU A 380 -14.90 -21.30 -22.74
C GLU A 380 -15.57 -20.00 -23.13
N GLY A 381 -15.97 -19.87 -24.40
CA GLY A 381 -16.74 -18.70 -24.82
C GLY A 381 -15.97 -17.38 -24.71
N CYS A 382 -14.64 -17.41 -24.87
CA CYS A 382 -13.72 -16.28 -24.74
C CYS A 382 -14.00 -15.05 -25.63
N GLY A 383 -15.03 -15.10 -26.47
CA GLY A 383 -15.47 -13.98 -27.29
C GLY A 383 -14.37 -13.45 -28.21
N ASN A 384 -14.15 -12.13 -28.17
CA ASN A 384 -13.15 -11.41 -28.97
C ASN A 384 -11.83 -11.17 -28.23
N ALA A 385 -11.55 -11.90 -27.14
CA ALA A 385 -10.26 -11.79 -26.48
C ALA A 385 -9.16 -12.14 -27.50
N ALA A 386 -8.25 -11.18 -27.76
CA ALA A 386 -7.20 -11.37 -28.76
C ALA A 386 -6.27 -12.53 -28.35
N ASP A 387 -5.92 -12.60 -27.07
CA ASP A 387 -5.20 -13.70 -26.43
C ASP A 387 -5.67 -13.80 -24.96
N PRO A 388 -6.52 -14.76 -24.56
CA PRO A 388 -6.93 -14.90 -23.16
C PRO A 388 -5.78 -15.41 -22.31
N ASN A 389 -5.80 -15.15 -21.01
CA ASN A 389 -4.79 -15.58 -20.05
C ASN A 389 -5.30 -16.65 -19.11
N ILE A 390 -4.36 -17.48 -18.66
CA ILE A 390 -4.46 -18.26 -17.43
C ILE A 390 -3.35 -17.80 -16.48
N GLY A 391 -3.57 -17.92 -15.18
CA GLY A 391 -2.58 -17.43 -14.23
C GLY A 391 -2.94 -17.69 -12.78
N LEU A 392 -2.17 -17.05 -11.92
CA LEU A 392 -2.38 -17.06 -10.48
C LEU A 392 -2.51 -15.62 -9.97
N MET A 393 -3.42 -15.42 -9.04
CA MET A 393 -3.57 -14.16 -8.31
C MET A 393 -3.47 -14.41 -6.82
N GLU A 394 -2.66 -13.62 -6.13
CA GLU A 394 -2.60 -13.56 -4.68
C GLU A 394 -2.95 -12.14 -4.22
N GLN A 395 -3.87 -12.05 -3.26
CA GLN A 395 -4.21 -10.79 -2.62
C GLN A 395 -3.25 -10.49 -1.47
N GLY A 396 -2.78 -9.25 -1.40
CA GLY A 396 -1.94 -8.78 -0.30
C GLY A 396 -2.75 -8.60 0.98
N SER A 397 -2.14 -8.89 2.13
CA SER A 397 -2.75 -8.53 3.41
C SER A 397 -2.68 -7.01 3.62
N HIS A 398 -3.62 -6.47 4.39
CA HIS A 398 -3.60 -5.08 4.85
C HIS A 398 -2.28 -4.68 5.54
N ALA A 399 -1.70 -5.57 6.34
CA ALA A 399 -0.39 -5.41 6.98
C ALA A 399 0.78 -5.31 6.00
N GLU A 400 0.56 -5.66 4.73
CA GLU A 400 1.52 -5.56 3.64
C GLU A 400 1.05 -4.55 2.58
N ASP A 401 0.29 -3.55 3.01
CA ASP A 401 -0.18 -2.45 2.17
C ASP A 401 -1.06 -2.91 0.99
N TYR A 402 -1.73 -4.06 1.15
CA TYR A 402 -2.59 -4.70 0.16
C TYR A 402 -1.88 -4.97 -1.18
N VAL A 403 -0.56 -5.27 -1.15
CA VAL A 403 0.20 -5.55 -2.37
C VAL A 403 -0.19 -6.90 -2.96
N ASN A 404 -0.93 -6.85 -4.06
CA ASN A 404 -1.32 -7.98 -4.88
C ASN A 404 -0.17 -8.44 -5.77
N ILE A 405 -0.15 -9.74 -6.03
CA ILE A 405 0.78 -10.37 -6.96
C ILE A 405 -0.03 -11.17 -7.94
N GLU A 406 0.18 -10.90 -9.22
CA GLU A 406 -0.50 -11.60 -10.30
C GLU A 406 0.54 -12.09 -11.30
N VAL A 407 0.41 -13.34 -11.74
CA VAL A 407 1.28 -13.93 -12.75
C VAL A 407 0.45 -14.64 -13.81
N TYR A 408 0.76 -14.39 -15.09
CA TYR A 408 -0.05 -14.86 -16.21
C TYR A 408 0.78 -15.51 -17.31
N ALA A 409 0.11 -16.35 -18.07
CA ALA A 409 0.54 -16.85 -19.36
C ALA A 409 -0.61 -16.73 -20.37
N PRO A 410 -0.37 -16.16 -21.56
CA PRO A 410 -1.37 -16.12 -22.62
C PRO A 410 -1.61 -17.55 -23.13
N VAL A 411 -2.88 -17.88 -23.35
CA VAL A 411 -3.39 -19.17 -23.85
C VAL A 411 -3.17 -19.26 -25.37
N VAL A 412 -1.92 -19.04 -25.76
CA VAL A 412 -1.38 -19.22 -27.11
C VAL A 412 -0.13 -20.10 -27.09
N ASP A 413 0.49 -20.27 -25.92
CA ASP A 413 1.56 -21.24 -25.69
C ASP A 413 0.95 -22.64 -25.48
N ASP A 414 1.55 -23.67 -26.07
CA ASP A 414 1.04 -25.06 -26.00
C ASP A 414 0.78 -25.50 -24.56
N LYS A 415 1.66 -25.14 -23.61
CA LYS A 415 1.48 -25.51 -22.20
C LYS A 415 0.31 -24.77 -21.57
N ALA A 416 0.13 -23.50 -21.90
CA ALA A 416 -0.97 -22.71 -21.38
C ALA A 416 -2.32 -23.17 -21.96
N LEU A 417 -2.34 -23.53 -23.24
CA LEU A 417 -3.50 -24.11 -23.92
C LEU A 417 -3.90 -25.46 -23.33
N ASP A 418 -2.92 -26.34 -23.10
CA ASP A 418 -3.13 -27.64 -22.47
C ASP A 418 -3.63 -27.47 -21.03
N ALA A 419 -3.04 -26.56 -20.26
CA ALA A 419 -3.46 -26.28 -18.89
C ALA A 419 -4.91 -25.75 -18.84
N SER A 420 -5.26 -24.79 -19.70
CA SER A 420 -6.63 -24.27 -19.82
C SER A 420 -7.63 -25.38 -20.15
N SER A 421 -7.30 -26.20 -21.15
CA SER A 421 -8.14 -27.33 -21.58
C SER A 421 -8.31 -28.38 -20.47
N ASN A 422 -7.23 -28.70 -19.76
CA ASN A 422 -7.26 -29.68 -18.67
C ASN A 422 -8.10 -29.19 -17.49
N TRP A 423 -8.01 -27.92 -17.13
CA TRP A 423 -8.81 -27.34 -16.06
C TRP A 423 -10.29 -27.28 -16.45
N GLN A 424 -10.61 -26.83 -17.67
CA GLN A 424 -11.97 -26.86 -18.21
C GLN A 424 -12.56 -28.27 -18.18
N ASN A 425 -11.80 -29.27 -18.63
CA ASN A 425 -12.23 -30.67 -18.64
C ASN A 425 -12.49 -31.23 -17.24
N ALA A 426 -11.74 -30.78 -16.23
CA ALA A 426 -11.98 -31.16 -14.85
C ALA A 426 -13.30 -30.57 -14.32
N ILE A 427 -13.55 -29.29 -14.60
CA ILE A 427 -14.77 -28.59 -14.20
C ILE A 427 -16.00 -29.18 -14.89
N ARG A 428 -15.96 -29.37 -16.22
CA ARG A 428 -17.09 -29.84 -17.03
C ARG A 428 -17.61 -31.23 -16.63
N LYS A 429 -16.80 -32.06 -15.96
CA LYS A 429 -17.26 -33.35 -15.43
C LYS A 429 -18.33 -33.22 -14.36
N HIS A 430 -18.38 -32.06 -13.70
CA HIS A 430 -19.19 -31.85 -12.50
C HIS A 430 -20.08 -30.60 -12.56
N GLU A 431 -19.86 -29.71 -13.54
CA GLU A 431 -20.55 -28.43 -13.67
C GLU A 431 -21.23 -28.25 -15.02
N THR A 432 -22.14 -27.27 -15.08
CA THR A 432 -22.84 -26.88 -16.31
C THR A 432 -21.99 -25.98 -17.20
N ASP A 433 -22.34 -25.88 -18.47
CA ASP A 433 -21.71 -24.93 -19.39
C ASP A 433 -21.87 -23.48 -18.90
N ASP A 434 -23.02 -23.14 -18.30
CA ASP A 434 -23.26 -21.83 -17.70
C ASP A 434 -22.29 -21.52 -16.55
N TYR A 435 -21.83 -22.52 -15.80
CA TYR A 435 -20.84 -22.30 -14.74
C TYR A 435 -19.49 -21.88 -15.34
N ILE A 436 -19.09 -22.52 -16.43
CA ILE A 436 -17.81 -22.28 -17.13
C ILE A 436 -17.86 -20.96 -17.91
N VAL A 437 -18.89 -20.75 -18.72
CA VAL A 437 -19.03 -19.56 -19.58
C VAL A 437 -19.14 -18.27 -18.76
N ASN A 438 -19.77 -18.32 -17.58
CA ASN A 438 -19.91 -17.15 -16.71
C ASN A 438 -18.73 -16.97 -15.74
N GLY A 439 -17.64 -17.72 -15.87
CA GLY A 439 -16.42 -17.49 -15.07
C GLY A 439 -16.53 -17.84 -13.59
N LYS A 440 -17.54 -18.61 -13.16
CA LYS A 440 -17.80 -18.85 -11.72
C LYS A 440 -16.64 -19.55 -11.00
N PHE A 441 -15.85 -20.34 -11.73
CA PHE A 441 -14.65 -21.01 -11.24
C PHE A 441 -13.58 -20.06 -10.70
N ASN A 442 -13.57 -18.78 -11.12
CA ASN A 442 -12.66 -17.76 -10.61
C ASN A 442 -13.03 -17.29 -9.18
N CYS A 443 -14.25 -17.55 -8.74
CA CYS A 443 -14.89 -16.83 -7.64
C CYS A 443 -15.11 -17.68 -6.39
N ASP A 444 -15.44 -18.96 -6.56
CA ASP A 444 -15.83 -19.84 -5.44
C ASP A 444 -14.69 -20.75 -4.94
N GLY A 445 -13.57 -20.81 -5.68
CA GLY A 445 -12.41 -21.64 -5.34
C GLY A 445 -12.66 -23.15 -5.41
N LYS A 446 -13.83 -23.61 -5.89
CA LYS A 446 -14.25 -25.02 -5.87
C LYS A 446 -13.28 -25.93 -6.62
N TYR A 447 -12.69 -25.42 -7.70
CA TYR A 447 -11.78 -26.14 -8.58
C TYR A 447 -10.35 -25.58 -8.55
N ALA A 448 -9.97 -24.94 -7.44
CA ALA A 448 -8.65 -24.33 -7.31
C ALA A 448 -7.53 -25.38 -7.30
N ALA A 449 -7.73 -26.55 -6.69
CA ALA A 449 -6.71 -27.61 -6.68
C ALA A 449 -6.43 -28.15 -8.09
N GLU A 450 -7.49 -28.37 -8.89
CA GLU A 450 -7.39 -28.81 -10.28
C GLU A 450 -6.74 -27.75 -11.17
N GLY A 451 -7.08 -26.47 -10.95
CA GLY A 451 -6.46 -25.35 -11.67
C GLY A 451 -4.96 -25.24 -11.38
N LEU A 452 -4.57 -25.26 -10.10
CA LEU A 452 -3.16 -25.25 -9.69
C LEU A 452 -2.40 -26.46 -10.26
N HIS A 453 -3.02 -27.64 -10.26
CA HIS A 453 -2.41 -28.83 -10.85
C HIS A 453 -2.20 -28.70 -12.36
N ALA A 454 -3.21 -28.21 -13.09
CA ALA A 454 -3.15 -28.03 -14.54
C ALA A 454 -2.08 -26.99 -14.93
N MET A 455 -1.91 -25.92 -14.15
CA MET A 455 -1.00 -24.82 -14.43
C MET A 455 0.44 -25.06 -13.99
N ARG A 456 0.72 -26.13 -13.23
CA ARG A 456 2.02 -26.35 -12.57
C ARG A 456 3.22 -26.12 -13.48
N ASP A 457 3.17 -26.61 -14.73
CA ASP A 457 4.33 -26.64 -15.63
C ASP A 457 4.33 -25.48 -16.65
N VAL A 458 3.39 -24.54 -16.53
CA VAL A 458 3.21 -23.38 -17.42
C VAL A 458 4.22 -22.28 -17.07
N PRO A 459 5.01 -21.76 -18.02
CA PRO A 459 5.97 -20.69 -17.77
C PRO A 459 5.29 -19.35 -17.50
N VAL A 460 5.84 -18.55 -16.59
CA VAL A 460 5.37 -17.16 -16.37
C VAL A 460 5.76 -16.27 -17.54
N LYS A 461 4.79 -15.54 -18.11
CA LYS A 461 5.00 -14.60 -19.23
C LYS A 461 4.68 -13.16 -18.88
N GLU A 462 3.83 -12.94 -17.88
CA GLU A 462 3.53 -11.61 -17.38
C GLU A 462 3.49 -11.64 -15.85
N ILE A 463 3.98 -10.57 -15.23
CA ILE A 463 3.82 -10.33 -13.80
C ILE A 463 3.16 -8.99 -13.57
N TYR A 464 2.43 -8.89 -12.47
CA TYR A 464 1.97 -7.66 -11.89
C TYR A 464 2.22 -7.67 -10.38
N VAL A 465 2.63 -6.52 -9.85
CA VAL A 465 2.74 -6.27 -8.41
C VAL A 465 2.20 -4.87 -8.11
N GLY A 466 1.25 -4.74 -7.17
CA GLY A 466 0.71 -3.43 -6.82
C GLY A 466 -0.43 -3.44 -5.79
N ARG A 467 -0.83 -2.27 -5.30
CA ARG A 467 -1.91 -2.07 -4.31
C ARG A 467 -3.34 -2.22 -4.86
N GLY A 468 -3.44 -2.48 -6.17
CA GLY A 468 -4.68 -2.66 -6.91
C GLY A 468 -4.55 -3.87 -7.81
N GLU A 469 -5.29 -3.88 -8.90
CA GLU A 469 -5.29 -5.00 -9.85
C GLU A 469 -4.62 -4.60 -11.16
N SER A 470 -4.08 -5.57 -11.88
CA SER A 470 -3.75 -5.36 -13.28
C SER A 470 -5.03 -5.21 -14.12
N THR A 471 -4.90 -4.80 -15.38
CA THR A 471 -6.04 -4.79 -16.31
C THR A 471 -6.67 -6.18 -16.45
N THR A 472 -5.86 -7.23 -16.46
CA THR A 472 -6.31 -8.63 -16.50
C THR A 472 -7.00 -9.03 -15.19
N GLY A 473 -6.36 -8.71 -14.05
CA GLY A 473 -6.91 -8.99 -12.72
C GLY A 473 -8.28 -8.34 -12.51
N HIS A 474 -8.43 -7.10 -12.96
CA HIS A 474 -9.69 -6.37 -12.92
C HIS A 474 -10.79 -7.04 -13.75
N GLY A 475 -10.46 -7.46 -14.98
CA GLY A 475 -11.40 -8.19 -15.84
C GLY A 475 -11.88 -9.50 -15.23
N ILE A 476 -10.98 -10.24 -14.58
CA ILE A 476 -11.28 -11.51 -13.90
C ILE A 476 -12.16 -11.26 -12.66
N ASN A 477 -11.84 -10.26 -11.83
CA ASN A 477 -12.58 -9.99 -10.60
C ASN A 477 -14.00 -9.47 -10.88
N ALA A 478 -14.18 -8.71 -11.96
CA ALA A 478 -15.50 -8.27 -12.41
C ALA A 478 -16.46 -9.45 -12.72
N GLN A 479 -15.95 -10.63 -13.09
CA GLN A 479 -16.79 -11.83 -13.32
C GLN A 479 -17.44 -12.34 -12.03
N CYS A 480 -16.85 -12.03 -10.88
CA CYS A 480 -17.36 -12.42 -9.57
C CYS A 480 -18.46 -11.49 -9.05
N GLY A 481 -18.84 -10.46 -9.81
CA GLY A 481 -19.76 -9.43 -9.35
C GLY A 481 -19.17 -8.58 -8.22
N GLN A 482 -17.83 -8.52 -8.16
CA GLN A 482 -17.08 -7.65 -7.26
C GLN A 482 -16.81 -6.30 -7.90
#